data_AF-A0A8J7BD86-F1
#
_entry.id   AF-A0A8J7BD86-F1
#
_cell.length_a   1.000
_cell.length_b   1.000
_cell.length_c   1.000
_cell.angle_alpha   90.00
_cell.angle_beta   90.00
_cell.angle_gamma   90.00
#
_symmetry.space_group_name_H-M   'P 1'
#
loop_
_entity.id
_entity.type
_entity.pdbx_description
1 polymer ?
#
loop_
_entity_poly.entity_id
_entity_poly.type
_entity_poly.pdbx_seq_one_letter_code
_entity_poly.pdbx_strand_id
1 'polypeptide(L)'
;MSDLTNIEKLKLKKLLVMNRGCVLDFSEFDFQEFILQRLSIDIYDEKYSYRAGSNAKRLRRFWAVEPNPIVGELIERLLEYWRAKSLINKKAITPEDEILFNECQKIVKRLRGDIERTKIEEIKEQEKFSLARSKILIEFDKFASMEKVGDKKQRGFLLEDLLNRIFSLHEIPARMSFERNEGGDQIDGSFELDGWYCLVECIWTQNLTDIRQLDSLYGDINRSGWLTIGLFLSINGWSKNVASLLKQKNYQSIILMDGHDLRAVLVEHNNLHLKDLLLKKLERLMLDGEPFYSATLLLQDV
;
A
#
# COMPACT_ATOMS: atom_id res chain seq x y z
N MET A 1 -1.08 -1.87 -20.34
CA MET A 1 -1.23 -2.33 -21.74
C MET A 1 -1.26 -3.85 -21.78
N SER A 2 -2.13 -4.44 -22.61
CA SER A 2 -2.20 -5.88 -22.77
C SER A 2 -1.05 -6.43 -23.61
N ASP A 3 -0.65 -7.67 -23.32
CA ASP A 3 0.44 -8.38 -24.00
C ASP A 3 -0.03 -9.15 -25.25
N LEU A 4 -1.25 -8.90 -25.73
CA LEU A 4 -1.83 -9.56 -26.90
C LEU A 4 -0.85 -9.58 -28.08
N THR A 5 -0.50 -10.79 -28.51
CA THR A 5 0.39 -11.00 -29.65
C THR A 5 -0.29 -10.61 -30.97
N ASN A 6 0.50 -10.39 -32.02
CA ASN A 6 -0.05 -10.08 -33.35
C ASN A 6 -0.94 -11.21 -33.90
N ILE A 7 -0.61 -12.47 -33.58
CA ILE A 7 -1.40 -13.64 -33.99
C ILE A 7 -2.74 -13.67 -33.27
N GLU A 8 -2.75 -13.42 -31.96
CA GLU A 8 -3.97 -13.35 -31.16
C GLU A 8 -4.87 -12.21 -31.62
N LYS A 9 -4.29 -11.02 -31.87
CA LYS A 9 -5.02 -9.88 -32.46
C LYS A 9 -5.64 -10.23 -33.81
N LEU A 10 -4.98 -11.05 -34.64
CA LEU A 10 -5.52 -11.48 -35.93
C LEU A 10 -6.71 -12.42 -35.77
N LYS A 11 -6.63 -13.40 -34.85
CA LYS A 11 -7.74 -14.30 -34.51
C LYS A 11 -8.96 -13.52 -34.00
N LEU A 12 -8.74 -12.61 -33.05
CA LEU A 12 -9.79 -11.76 -32.49
C LEU A 12 -10.42 -10.85 -33.55
N LYS A 13 -9.61 -10.18 -34.39
CA LYS A 13 -10.14 -9.34 -35.48
C LYS A 13 -11.00 -10.14 -36.46
N LYS A 14 -10.61 -11.38 -36.77
CA LYS A 14 -11.37 -12.25 -37.68
C LYS A 14 -12.72 -12.63 -37.08
N LEU A 15 -12.74 -13.09 -35.83
CA LEU A 15 -13.96 -13.52 -35.15
C LEU A 15 -14.91 -12.35 -34.87
N LEU A 16 -14.36 -11.21 -34.43
CA LEU A 16 -15.10 -9.98 -34.15
C LEU A 16 -15.42 -9.14 -35.40
N VAL A 17 -15.15 -9.66 -36.61
CA VAL A 17 -15.49 -9.04 -37.90
C VAL A 17 -14.93 -7.61 -38.04
N MET A 18 -13.68 -7.39 -37.61
CA MET A 18 -13.07 -6.04 -37.51
C MET A 18 -12.49 -5.47 -38.81
N ASN A 19 -12.71 -6.12 -39.95
CA ASN A 19 -12.03 -5.83 -41.21
C ASN A 19 -12.50 -4.54 -41.91
N ARG A 20 -13.71 -4.04 -41.60
CA ARG A 20 -14.31 -2.83 -42.21
C ARG A 20 -14.43 -1.65 -41.24
N GLY A 21 -13.75 -1.72 -40.09
CA GLY A 21 -13.83 -0.67 -39.08
C GLY A 21 -14.95 -0.87 -38.04
N CYS A 22 -15.90 -1.76 -38.28
CA CYS A 22 -16.94 -2.18 -37.32
C CYS A 22 -16.41 -3.22 -36.33
N VAL A 23 -17.14 -3.45 -35.23
CA VAL A 23 -16.93 -4.58 -34.32
C VAL A 23 -18.25 -5.33 -34.27
N LEU A 24 -18.26 -6.58 -34.74
CA LEU A 24 -19.48 -7.35 -34.96
C LEU A 24 -20.49 -6.52 -35.77
N ASP A 25 -21.72 -6.39 -35.29
CA ASP A 25 -22.78 -5.54 -35.86
C ASP A 25 -23.12 -4.32 -34.99
N PHE A 26 -22.27 -3.98 -34.00
CA PHE A 26 -22.53 -2.83 -33.15
C PHE A 26 -22.47 -1.53 -33.96
N SER A 27 -23.47 -0.66 -33.75
CA SER A 27 -23.36 0.76 -34.08
C SER A 27 -22.38 1.45 -33.11
N GLU A 28 -22.06 2.73 -33.35
CA GLU A 28 -21.23 3.50 -32.42
C GLU A 28 -21.88 3.59 -31.03
N PHE A 29 -23.16 3.92 -30.98
CA PHE A 29 -23.94 4.02 -29.76
C PHE A 29 -24.03 2.68 -29.02
N ASP A 30 -24.40 1.60 -29.72
CA ASP A 30 -24.55 0.29 -29.08
C ASP A 30 -23.21 -0.25 -28.56
N PHE A 31 -22.11 0.05 -29.24
CA PHE A 31 -20.77 -0.35 -28.80
C PHE A 31 -20.34 0.41 -27.54
N GLN A 32 -20.63 1.71 -27.47
CA GLN A 32 -20.37 2.53 -26.29
C GLN A 32 -21.15 2.01 -25.09
N GLU A 33 -22.47 1.86 -25.26
CA GLU A 33 -23.38 1.38 -24.21
C GLU A 33 -23.01 -0.02 -23.73
N PHE A 34 -22.68 -0.94 -24.65
CA PHE A 34 -22.29 -2.30 -24.31
C PHE A 34 -21.08 -2.34 -23.37
N ILE A 35 -20.09 -1.47 -23.59
CA ILE A 35 -18.87 -1.44 -22.78
C ILE A 35 -19.10 -0.69 -21.47
N LEU A 36 -19.82 0.43 -21.51
CA LEU A 36 -20.19 1.19 -20.32
C LEU A 36 -20.95 0.32 -19.32
N GLN A 37 -21.97 -0.42 -19.76
CA GLN A 37 -22.79 -1.24 -18.86
C GLN A 37 -22.05 -2.44 -18.26
N ARG A 38 -20.97 -2.91 -18.90
CA ARG A 38 -20.26 -4.12 -18.47
C ARG A 38 -19.00 -3.82 -17.68
N LEU A 39 -18.26 -2.77 -18.06
CA LEU A 39 -16.96 -2.44 -17.50
C LEU A 39 -16.95 -1.07 -16.81
N SER A 40 -18.04 -0.30 -16.87
CA SER A 40 -18.08 1.11 -16.42
C SER A 40 -17.00 1.97 -17.07
N ILE A 41 -16.65 1.65 -18.33
CA ILE A 41 -15.62 2.35 -19.11
C ILE A 41 -16.25 2.94 -20.36
N ASP A 42 -16.02 4.24 -20.59
CA ASP A 42 -16.40 4.88 -21.85
C ASP A 42 -15.33 4.67 -22.92
N ILE A 43 -15.60 3.82 -23.93
CA ILE A 43 -14.66 3.57 -25.02
C ILE A 43 -14.49 4.76 -25.99
N TYR A 44 -15.33 5.80 -25.85
CA TYR A 44 -15.23 7.02 -26.64
C TYR A 44 -14.37 8.11 -26.01
N ASP A 45 -13.94 7.92 -24.76
CA ASP A 45 -12.99 8.77 -24.06
C ASP A 45 -11.73 9.07 -24.90
N GLU A 46 -11.16 10.26 -24.70
CA GLU A 46 -10.01 10.75 -25.45
C GLU A 46 -8.82 9.77 -25.39
N LYS A 47 -8.63 9.05 -24.27
CA LYS A 47 -7.55 8.06 -24.13
C LYS A 47 -7.62 6.92 -25.16
N TYR A 48 -8.82 6.62 -25.66
CA TYR A 48 -9.07 5.63 -26.71
C TYR A 48 -9.20 6.22 -28.10
N SER A 49 -9.23 7.55 -28.21
CA SER A 49 -9.26 8.25 -29.48
C SER A 49 -7.91 8.16 -30.19
N TYR A 50 -7.94 7.77 -31.46
CA TYR A 50 -6.78 7.83 -32.35
C TYR A 50 -7.25 8.21 -33.75
N ARG A 51 -7.05 9.49 -34.12
CA ARG A 51 -7.33 10.08 -35.45
C ARG A 51 -8.65 9.60 -36.06
N ALA A 52 -9.78 10.26 -35.74
CA ALA A 52 -11.14 9.99 -36.25
C ALA A 52 -11.39 8.48 -36.48
N GLY A 53 -11.75 7.79 -35.41
CA GLY A 53 -11.65 6.32 -35.35
C GLY A 53 -12.98 5.60 -35.18
N SER A 54 -13.25 4.65 -36.07
CA SER A 54 -14.34 3.66 -35.96
C SER A 54 -14.19 2.75 -34.74
N ASN A 55 -15.25 2.02 -34.36
CA ASN A 55 -15.26 1.08 -33.21
C ASN A 55 -14.05 0.15 -33.18
N ALA A 56 -13.65 -0.39 -34.34
CA ALA A 56 -12.49 -1.29 -34.41
C ALA A 56 -11.15 -0.59 -34.13
N LYS A 57 -11.01 0.70 -34.48
CA LYS A 57 -9.81 1.48 -34.14
C LYS A 57 -9.77 1.75 -32.64
N ARG A 58 -10.92 2.12 -32.04
CA ARG A 58 -11.04 2.33 -30.59
C ARG A 58 -10.78 1.05 -29.81
N LEU A 59 -11.33 -0.09 -30.23
CA LEU A 59 -11.04 -1.40 -29.61
C LEU A 59 -9.57 -1.79 -29.70
N ARG A 60 -8.90 -1.51 -30.83
CA ARG A 60 -7.43 -1.70 -30.93
C ARG A 60 -6.66 -0.80 -29.97
N ARG A 61 -7.11 0.45 -29.79
CA ARG A 61 -6.50 1.37 -28.83
C ARG A 61 -6.73 0.92 -27.40
N PHE A 62 -7.94 0.42 -27.09
CA PHE A 62 -8.27 -0.19 -25.80
C PHE A 62 -7.30 -1.33 -25.46
N TRP A 63 -7.05 -2.27 -26.39
CA TRP A 63 -6.05 -3.33 -26.21
C TRP A 63 -4.64 -2.79 -25.93
N ALA A 64 -4.27 -1.64 -26.50
CA ALA A 64 -2.96 -1.03 -26.35
C ALA A 64 -2.83 -0.18 -25.06
N VAL A 65 -3.91 0.17 -24.38
CA VAL A 65 -3.86 1.03 -23.19
C VAL A 65 -4.15 0.20 -21.94
N GLU A 66 -5.24 -0.56 -21.96
CA GLU A 66 -5.73 -1.28 -20.80
C GLU A 66 -4.88 -2.52 -20.46
N PRO A 67 -4.84 -2.96 -19.19
CA PRO A 67 -4.10 -4.15 -18.77
C PRO A 67 -4.83 -5.45 -19.18
N ASN A 68 -4.10 -6.57 -19.15
CA ASN A 68 -4.61 -7.90 -19.53
C ASN A 68 -5.98 -8.27 -18.89
N PRO A 69 -6.20 -8.05 -17.58
CA PRO A 69 -7.51 -8.28 -16.93
C PRO A 69 -8.71 -7.65 -17.63
N ILE A 70 -8.61 -6.33 -17.88
CA ILE A 70 -9.68 -5.50 -18.43
C ILE A 70 -9.91 -5.84 -19.91
N VAL A 71 -8.83 -6.09 -20.64
CA VAL A 71 -8.90 -6.55 -22.04
C VAL A 71 -9.50 -7.96 -22.14
N GLY A 72 -9.12 -8.86 -21.24
CA GLY A 72 -9.66 -10.22 -21.16
C GLY A 72 -11.16 -10.22 -20.89
N GLU A 73 -11.63 -9.41 -19.93
CA GLU A 73 -13.04 -9.26 -19.62
C GLU A 73 -13.84 -8.72 -20.82
N LEU A 74 -13.39 -7.63 -21.45
CA LEU A 74 -14.09 -7.09 -22.62
C LEU A 74 -14.19 -8.11 -23.76
N ILE A 75 -13.09 -8.81 -24.06
CA ILE A 75 -13.09 -9.83 -25.11
C ILE A 75 -14.07 -10.95 -24.75
N GLU A 76 -14.10 -11.42 -23.51
CA GLU A 76 -15.04 -12.45 -23.06
C GLU A 76 -16.50 -12.04 -23.32
N ARG A 77 -16.88 -10.82 -22.95
CA ARG A 77 -18.24 -10.30 -23.21
C ARG A 77 -18.56 -10.23 -24.69
N LEU A 78 -17.59 -9.83 -25.52
CA LEU A 78 -17.76 -9.80 -26.98
C LEU A 78 -17.90 -11.21 -27.57
N LEU A 79 -17.19 -12.21 -27.02
CA LEU A 79 -17.33 -13.63 -27.42
C LEU A 79 -18.71 -14.18 -27.02
N GLU A 80 -19.19 -13.88 -25.80
CA GLU A 80 -20.53 -14.22 -25.34
C GLU A 80 -21.60 -13.65 -26.27
N TYR A 81 -21.48 -12.36 -26.61
CA TYR A 81 -22.38 -11.69 -27.54
C TYR A 81 -22.37 -12.35 -28.93
N TRP A 82 -21.18 -12.62 -29.48
CA TRP A 82 -21.05 -13.29 -30.78
C TRP A 82 -21.75 -14.66 -30.80
N ARG A 83 -21.60 -15.44 -29.73
CA ARG A 83 -22.22 -16.77 -29.60
C ARG A 83 -23.73 -16.67 -29.47
N ALA A 84 -24.24 -15.79 -28.61
CA ALA A 84 -25.66 -15.56 -28.42
C ALA A 84 -26.33 -15.12 -29.73
N LYS A 85 -25.69 -14.20 -30.46
CA LYS A 85 -26.19 -13.70 -31.73
C LYS A 85 -26.22 -14.74 -32.83
N SER A 86 -25.21 -15.62 -32.88
CA SER A 86 -25.18 -16.72 -33.83
C SER A 86 -26.33 -17.72 -33.60
N LEU A 87 -26.67 -17.98 -32.33
CA LEU A 87 -27.82 -18.80 -31.95
C LEU A 87 -29.16 -18.13 -32.35
N ILE A 88 -29.34 -16.85 -32.04
CA ILE A 88 -30.57 -16.09 -32.33
C ILE A 88 -30.85 -16.06 -33.84
N ASN A 89 -29.82 -15.80 -34.65
CA ASN A 89 -29.96 -15.67 -36.09
C ASN A 89 -30.07 -17.02 -36.83
N LYS A 90 -30.11 -18.15 -36.10
CA LYS A 90 -30.07 -19.52 -36.66
C LYS A 90 -28.96 -19.72 -37.69
N LYS A 91 -27.85 -18.98 -37.54
CA LYS A 91 -26.71 -19.10 -38.43
C LYS A 91 -25.98 -20.38 -38.05
N ALA A 92 -25.81 -21.29 -39.01
CA ALA A 92 -24.97 -22.47 -38.79
C ALA A 92 -23.54 -22.01 -38.47
N ILE A 93 -23.09 -22.30 -37.25
CA ILE A 93 -21.70 -22.10 -36.85
C ILE A 93 -20.91 -23.19 -37.56
N THR A 94 -19.95 -22.80 -38.39
CA THR A 94 -19.12 -23.79 -39.09
C THR A 94 -18.09 -24.37 -38.12
N PRO A 95 -17.55 -25.58 -38.37
CA PRO A 95 -16.48 -26.14 -37.55
C PRO A 95 -15.27 -25.19 -37.41
N GLU A 96 -14.96 -24.42 -38.46
CA GLU A 96 -13.88 -23.43 -38.46
C GLU A 96 -14.16 -22.25 -37.51
N ASP A 97 -15.41 -21.76 -37.47
CA ASP A 97 -15.83 -20.71 -36.56
C ASP A 97 -15.76 -21.19 -35.10
N GLU A 98 -16.11 -22.45 -34.84
CA GLU A 98 -16.02 -23.07 -33.51
C GLU A 98 -14.56 -23.23 -33.05
N ILE A 99 -13.66 -23.68 -33.94
CA ILE A 99 -12.22 -23.74 -33.65
C ILE A 99 -11.69 -22.35 -33.32
N LEU A 100 -12.02 -21.33 -34.13
CA LEU A 100 -11.56 -19.97 -33.91
C LEU A 100 -12.11 -19.38 -32.60
N PHE A 101 -13.37 -19.67 -32.27
CA PHE A 101 -13.99 -19.28 -31.00
C PHE A 101 -13.25 -19.90 -29.81
N ASN A 102 -12.97 -21.20 -29.85
CA ASN A 102 -12.23 -21.89 -28.78
C ASN A 102 -10.81 -21.35 -28.62
N GLU A 103 -10.13 -21.03 -29.72
CA GLU A 103 -8.84 -20.35 -29.69
C GLU A 103 -8.92 -18.96 -29.05
N CYS A 104 -9.98 -18.19 -29.32
CA CYS A 104 -10.21 -16.89 -28.67
C CYS A 104 -10.54 -17.04 -27.18
N GLN A 105 -11.26 -18.08 -26.78
CA GLN A 105 -11.49 -18.39 -25.37
C GLN A 105 -10.20 -18.72 -24.62
N LYS A 106 -9.23 -19.41 -25.25
CA LYS A 106 -7.89 -19.64 -24.65
C LYS A 106 -7.16 -18.31 -24.40
N ILE A 107 -7.28 -17.35 -25.32
CA ILE A 107 -6.71 -16.01 -25.16
C ILE A 107 -7.33 -15.30 -23.95
N VAL A 108 -8.67 -15.33 -23.84
CA VAL A 108 -9.38 -14.77 -22.67
C VAL A 108 -8.88 -15.39 -21.38
N LYS A 109 -8.79 -16.73 -21.30
CA LYS A 109 -8.28 -17.43 -20.11
C LYS A 109 -6.86 -16.99 -19.75
N ARG A 110 -5.98 -16.84 -20.74
CA ARG A 110 -4.61 -16.36 -20.54
C ARG A 110 -4.59 -14.94 -19.97
N LEU A 111 -5.36 -14.02 -20.57
CA LEU A 111 -5.45 -12.62 -20.14
C LEU A 111 -6.10 -12.46 -18.76
N ARG A 112 -7.07 -13.31 -18.42
CA ARG A 112 -7.73 -13.34 -17.10
C ARG A 112 -6.89 -14.06 -16.04
N GLY A 113 -6.03 -15.00 -16.41
CA GLY A 113 -5.14 -15.72 -15.50
C GLY A 113 -4.13 -14.81 -14.77
N ASP A 114 -3.91 -13.60 -15.28
CA ASP A 114 -3.13 -12.58 -14.57
C ASP A 114 -3.87 -12.03 -13.34
N ILE A 115 -5.21 -11.95 -13.37
CA ILE A 115 -6.01 -11.55 -12.20
C ILE A 115 -5.86 -12.57 -11.07
N GLU A 116 -5.96 -13.86 -11.40
CA GLU A 116 -5.81 -14.93 -10.41
C GLU A 116 -4.41 -14.96 -9.84
N ARG A 117 -3.38 -14.75 -10.67
CA ARG A 117 -1.99 -14.63 -10.20
C ARG A 117 -1.78 -13.43 -9.30
N THR A 118 -2.22 -12.23 -9.68
CA THR A 118 -2.11 -11.03 -8.85
C THR A 118 -2.85 -11.20 -7.52
N LYS A 119 -4.07 -11.74 -7.52
CA LYS A 119 -4.80 -12.03 -6.28
C LYS A 119 -4.08 -13.05 -5.38
N ILE A 120 -3.50 -14.10 -5.97
CA ILE A 120 -2.73 -15.09 -5.21
C ILE A 120 -1.45 -14.47 -4.64
N GLU A 121 -0.78 -13.59 -5.39
CA GLU A 121 0.40 -12.86 -4.93
C GLU A 121 0.06 -11.90 -3.79
N GLU A 122 -1.02 -11.11 -3.92
CA GLU A 122 -1.53 -10.22 -2.87
C GLU A 122 -1.87 -11.00 -1.58
N ILE A 123 -2.57 -12.13 -1.69
CA ILE A 123 -2.89 -12.99 -0.52
C ILE A 123 -1.60 -13.50 0.13
N LYS A 124 -0.63 -13.97 -0.65
CA LYS A 124 0.65 -14.46 -0.12
C LYS A 124 1.45 -13.35 0.58
N GLU A 125 1.43 -12.14 0.05
CA GLU A 125 2.09 -10.99 0.67
C GLU A 125 1.40 -10.60 1.98
N GLN A 126 0.07 -10.59 2.01
CA GLN A 126 -0.71 -10.35 3.23
C GLN A 126 -0.44 -11.42 4.30
N GLU A 127 -0.43 -12.70 3.93
CA GLU A 127 -0.09 -13.81 4.84
C GLU A 127 1.34 -13.66 5.38
N LYS A 128 2.30 -13.30 4.53
CA LYS A 128 3.69 -13.08 4.93
C LYS A 128 3.81 -11.89 5.90
N PHE A 129 3.10 -10.80 5.63
CA PHE A 129 3.05 -9.63 6.50
C PHE A 129 2.44 -9.98 7.87
N SER A 130 1.28 -10.65 7.89
CA SER A 130 0.62 -11.11 9.12
C SER A 130 1.52 -12.04 9.95
N LEU A 131 2.20 -12.99 9.30
CA LEU A 131 3.13 -13.89 9.97
C LEU A 131 4.35 -13.16 10.55
N ALA A 132 4.90 -12.17 9.84
CA ALA A 132 6.02 -11.38 10.36
C ALA A 132 5.58 -10.50 11.56
N ARG A 133 4.42 -9.86 11.44
CA ARG A 133 3.81 -9.03 12.50
C ARG A 133 3.55 -9.83 13.77
N SER A 134 2.92 -11.00 13.66
CA SER A 134 2.63 -11.87 14.81
C SER A 134 3.90 -12.37 15.52
N LYS A 135 4.97 -12.70 14.78
CA LYS A 135 6.26 -13.05 15.39
C LYS A 135 6.83 -11.89 16.21
N ILE A 136 6.80 -10.67 15.67
CA ILE A 136 7.28 -9.48 16.39
C ILE A 136 6.44 -9.23 17.65
N LEU A 137 5.12 -9.40 17.59
CA LEU A 137 4.24 -9.26 18.75
C LEU A 137 4.61 -10.23 19.89
N ILE A 138 4.86 -11.50 19.55
CA ILE A 138 5.26 -12.53 20.52
C ILE A 138 6.60 -12.18 21.19
N GLU A 139 7.56 -11.69 20.40
CA GLU A 139 8.85 -11.25 20.92
C GLU A 139 8.71 -10.02 21.83
N PHE A 140 7.89 -9.04 21.44
CA PHE A 140 7.58 -7.88 22.25
C PHE A 140 6.99 -8.27 23.62
N ASP A 141 6.03 -9.21 23.64
CA ASP A 141 5.45 -9.75 24.88
C ASP A 141 6.46 -10.49 25.74
N LYS A 142 7.36 -11.26 25.11
CA LYS A 142 8.45 -11.93 25.80
C LYS A 142 9.39 -10.92 26.47
N PHE A 143 9.73 -9.83 25.79
CA PHE A 143 10.61 -8.78 26.36
C PHE A 143 9.93 -8.05 27.53
N ALA A 144 8.62 -7.81 27.44
CA ALA A 144 7.85 -7.21 28.53
C ALA A 144 7.87 -8.07 29.81
N SER A 145 7.94 -9.40 29.67
CA SER A 145 8.02 -10.34 30.81
C SER A 145 9.41 -10.48 31.47
N MET A 146 10.44 -9.78 30.97
CA MET A 146 11.79 -9.83 31.54
C MET A 146 11.93 -8.91 32.76
N GLU A 147 12.15 -9.48 33.95
CA GLU A 147 12.14 -8.73 35.22
C GLU A 147 13.52 -8.61 35.90
N LYS A 148 14.54 -9.34 35.46
CA LYS A 148 15.82 -9.36 36.19
C LYS A 148 16.61 -8.07 35.97
N VAL A 149 17.42 -7.70 36.96
CA VAL A 149 18.22 -6.45 36.93
C VAL A 149 19.20 -6.40 35.76
N GLY A 150 19.77 -7.55 35.35
CA GLY A 150 20.63 -7.67 34.17
C GLY A 150 19.90 -7.49 32.83
N ASP A 151 18.58 -7.65 32.82
CA ASP A 151 17.75 -7.59 31.61
C ASP A 151 17.52 -6.14 31.15
N LYS A 152 17.82 -5.13 31.98
CA LYS A 152 17.56 -3.70 31.65
C LYS A 152 18.32 -3.23 30.42
N LYS A 153 19.64 -3.40 30.40
CA LYS A 153 20.48 -3.02 29.26
C LYS A 153 20.15 -3.88 28.03
N GLN A 154 19.87 -5.16 28.26
CA GLN A 154 19.47 -6.08 27.20
C GLN A 154 18.14 -5.68 26.55
N ARG A 155 17.14 -5.22 27.31
CA ARG A 155 15.85 -4.75 26.77
C ARG A 155 15.99 -3.53 25.87
N GLY A 156 16.90 -2.60 26.16
CA GLY A 156 17.18 -1.46 25.30
C GLY A 156 17.62 -1.91 23.91
N PHE A 157 18.67 -2.73 23.84
CA PHE A 157 19.15 -3.28 22.57
C PHE A 157 18.11 -4.13 21.84
N LEU A 158 17.32 -4.93 22.57
CA LEU A 158 16.24 -5.72 21.99
C LEU A 158 15.11 -4.83 21.43
N LEU A 159 14.86 -3.67 22.05
CA LEU A 159 13.89 -2.70 21.55
C LEU A 159 14.35 -2.06 20.25
N GLU A 160 15.61 -1.66 20.17
CA GLU A 160 16.20 -1.08 18.96
C GLU A 160 16.08 -2.05 17.76
N ASP A 161 16.47 -3.33 17.95
CA ASP A 161 16.32 -4.37 16.93
C ASP A 161 14.84 -4.57 16.52
N LEU A 162 13.96 -4.67 17.51
CA LEU A 162 12.53 -4.86 17.29
C LEU A 162 11.93 -3.68 16.51
N LEU A 163 12.28 -2.45 16.85
CA LEU A 163 11.81 -1.25 16.18
C LEU A 163 12.30 -1.18 14.72
N ASN A 164 13.56 -1.53 14.46
CA ASN A 164 14.11 -1.63 13.09
C ASN A 164 13.37 -2.65 12.23
N ARG A 165 12.97 -3.79 12.82
CA ARG A 165 12.17 -4.81 12.14
C ARG A 165 10.75 -4.34 11.87
N ILE A 166 10.16 -3.55 12.78
CA ILE A 166 8.84 -2.95 12.55
C ILE A 166 8.91 -1.91 11.42
N PHE A 167 9.91 -1.03 11.41
CA PHE A 167 10.09 -0.09 10.30
C PHE A 167 10.25 -0.81 8.96
N SER A 168 11.10 -1.84 8.92
CA SER A 168 11.27 -2.69 7.73
C SER A 168 9.95 -3.35 7.29
N LEU A 169 9.16 -3.87 8.24
CA LEU A 169 7.88 -4.52 7.96
C LEU A 169 6.86 -3.55 7.35
N HIS A 170 6.85 -2.30 7.81
CA HIS A 170 5.98 -1.24 7.31
C HIS A 170 6.58 -0.43 6.16
N GLU A 171 7.70 -0.87 5.59
CA GLU A 171 8.41 -0.22 4.48
C GLU A 171 8.76 1.26 4.76
N ILE A 172 9.02 1.59 6.02
CA ILE A 172 9.45 2.92 6.45
C ILE A 172 10.98 2.99 6.29
N PRO A 173 11.53 3.91 5.46
CA PRO A 173 12.97 4.04 5.28
C PRO A 173 13.63 4.46 6.59
N ALA A 174 14.29 3.52 7.26
CA ALA A 174 14.95 3.74 8.54
C ALA A 174 16.45 3.47 8.45
N ARG A 175 17.21 4.19 9.27
CA ARG A 175 18.64 3.99 9.53
C ARG A 175 18.80 3.57 10.98
N MET A 176 19.53 2.47 11.18
CA MET A 176 19.92 1.96 12.51
C MET A 176 20.78 2.97 13.27
N SER A 177 21.10 2.68 14.53
CA SER A 177 21.96 3.51 15.37
C SER A 177 23.24 3.95 14.67
N PHE A 178 23.58 5.22 14.83
CA PHE A 178 24.73 5.83 14.18
C PHE A 178 25.28 6.99 15.03
N GLU A 179 26.54 7.32 14.78
CA GLU A 179 27.24 8.41 15.45
C GLU A 179 27.42 9.61 14.50
N ARG A 180 27.43 10.82 15.06
CA ARG A 180 27.84 12.06 14.40
C ARG A 180 29.02 12.69 15.14
N ASN A 181 29.64 13.68 14.51
CA ASN A 181 30.65 14.55 15.16
C ASN A 181 31.79 13.75 15.84
N GLU A 182 32.39 12.82 15.10
CA GLU A 182 33.52 11.99 15.58
C GLU A 182 33.19 11.16 16.84
N GLY A 183 31.94 10.71 16.98
CA GLY A 183 31.47 9.91 18.12
C GLY A 183 30.88 10.75 19.26
N GLY A 184 30.73 12.06 19.09
CA GLY A 184 30.19 12.96 20.10
C GLY A 184 28.67 12.86 20.31
N ASP A 185 27.93 12.49 19.26
CA ASP A 185 26.46 12.35 19.32
C ASP A 185 26.07 10.94 18.87
N GLN A 186 25.54 10.11 19.78
CA GLN A 186 25.02 8.77 19.49
C GLN A 186 23.50 8.84 19.34
N ILE A 187 22.98 8.41 18.19
CA ILE A 187 21.55 8.40 17.87
C ILE A 187 21.09 6.95 17.75
N ASP A 188 19.99 6.56 18.41
CA ASP A 188 19.48 5.18 18.40
C ASP A 188 18.94 4.78 17.02
N GLY A 189 18.39 5.74 16.28
CA GLY A 189 17.97 5.52 14.90
C GLY A 189 17.40 6.77 14.26
N SER A 190 17.04 6.66 12.99
CA SER A 190 16.29 7.69 12.29
C SER A 190 15.42 7.07 11.21
N PHE A 191 14.37 7.77 10.79
CA PHE A 191 13.56 7.36 9.64
C PHE A 191 13.05 8.55 8.84
N GLU A 192 12.70 8.29 7.59
CA GLU A 192 12.00 9.24 6.72
C GLU A 192 10.50 8.93 6.70
N LEU A 193 9.68 9.97 6.89
CA LEU A 193 8.23 9.88 6.82
C LEU A 193 7.69 10.98 5.90
N ASP A 194 7.34 10.61 4.66
CA ASP A 194 6.79 11.51 3.64
C ASP A 194 7.55 12.86 3.53
N GLY A 195 8.89 12.78 3.47
CA GLY A 195 9.79 13.93 3.36
C GLY A 195 10.24 14.55 4.70
N TRP A 196 9.72 14.07 5.83
CA TRP A 196 10.19 14.47 7.16
C TRP A 196 11.29 13.53 7.67
N TYR A 197 12.38 14.10 8.19
CA TYR A 197 13.46 13.34 8.81
C TYR A 197 13.26 13.28 10.32
N CYS A 198 13.03 12.09 10.84
CA CYS A 198 12.77 11.84 12.25
C CYS A 198 13.97 11.17 12.91
N LEU A 199 14.54 11.77 13.95
CA LEU A 199 15.46 11.08 14.85
C LEU A 199 14.66 10.24 15.85
N VAL A 200 15.20 9.10 16.25
CA VAL A 200 14.54 8.18 17.18
C VAL A 200 15.39 8.09 18.44
N GLU A 201 14.74 8.22 19.58
CA GLU A 201 15.27 7.78 20.88
C GLU A 201 14.24 6.82 21.50
N CYS A 202 14.70 5.67 21.99
CA CYS A 202 13.80 4.66 22.55
C CYS A 202 14.26 4.17 23.92
N ILE A 203 13.31 4.06 24.86
CA ILE A 203 13.60 3.73 26.25
C ILE A 203 12.63 2.66 26.77
N TRP A 204 13.20 1.66 27.44
CA TRP A 204 12.46 0.62 28.16
C TRP A 204 12.84 0.54 29.65
N THR A 205 12.43 1.55 30.42
CA THR A 205 12.65 1.62 31.88
C THR A 205 11.39 1.23 32.65
N GLN A 206 11.54 0.68 33.86
CA GLN A 206 10.39 0.36 34.73
C GLN A 206 9.63 1.62 35.20
N ASN A 207 10.34 2.70 35.46
CA ASN A 207 9.74 3.97 35.87
C ASN A 207 9.25 4.74 34.64
N LEU A 208 8.21 5.54 34.85
CA LEU A 208 7.74 6.53 33.89
C LEU A 208 8.87 7.49 33.53
N THR A 209 8.96 7.81 32.24
CA THR A 209 9.93 8.76 31.73
C THR A 209 9.63 10.19 32.20
N ASP A 210 10.66 10.91 32.64
CA ASP A 210 10.56 12.35 32.93
C ASP A 210 11.11 13.21 31.78
N ILE A 211 10.90 14.53 31.85
CA ILE A 211 11.30 15.46 30.78
C ILE A 211 12.82 15.47 30.53
N ARG A 212 13.64 15.17 31.55
CA ARG A 212 15.11 15.22 31.44
C ARG A 212 15.64 14.13 30.53
N GLN A 213 14.93 13.01 30.46
CA GLN A 213 15.29 11.91 29.56
C GLN A 213 15.04 12.25 28.08
N LEU A 214 14.34 13.34 27.77
CA LEU A 214 14.16 13.81 26.39
C LEU A 214 15.22 14.85 25.98
N ASP A 215 16.06 15.31 26.91
CA ASP A 215 17.02 16.40 26.67
C ASP A 215 18.08 15.99 25.63
N SER A 216 18.44 14.70 25.57
CA SER A 216 19.39 14.17 24.59
C SER A 216 18.85 14.30 23.16
N LEU A 217 17.71 13.66 22.85
CA LEU A 217 16.99 13.82 21.59
C LEU A 217 16.75 15.29 21.24
N TYR A 218 16.35 16.11 22.22
CA TYR A 218 16.14 17.54 21.99
C TYR A 218 17.43 18.25 21.55
N GLY A 219 18.56 17.93 22.17
CA GLY A 219 19.88 18.41 21.76
C GLY A 219 20.21 17.99 20.32
N ASP A 220 19.99 16.73 19.98
CA ASP A 220 20.29 16.18 18.65
C ASP A 220 19.45 16.83 17.56
N ILE A 221 18.16 17.07 17.83
CA ILE A 221 17.27 17.78 16.90
C ILE A 221 17.77 19.22 16.67
N ASN A 222 18.12 19.96 17.72
CA ASN A 222 18.58 21.35 17.58
C ASN A 222 19.92 21.47 16.85
N ARG A 223 20.75 20.42 16.87
CA ARG A 223 21.99 20.34 16.09
C ARG A 223 21.76 19.82 14.66
N SER A 224 20.54 19.42 14.32
CA SER A 224 20.17 18.89 13.00
C SER A 224 19.60 19.97 12.08
N GLY A 225 19.25 19.59 10.85
CA GLY A 225 18.66 20.50 9.87
C GLY A 225 17.27 20.99 10.31
N TRP A 226 16.83 22.11 9.71
CA TRP A 226 15.59 22.81 10.09
C TRP A 226 14.28 22.00 10.00
N LEU A 227 14.27 20.88 9.27
CA LEU A 227 13.12 19.97 9.12
C LEU A 227 13.19 18.72 10.01
N THR A 228 14.22 18.60 10.86
CA THR A 228 14.38 17.43 11.69
C THR A 228 13.42 17.49 12.88
N ILE A 229 12.66 16.42 13.06
CA ILE A 229 11.84 16.18 14.25
C ILE A 229 12.35 14.92 14.97
N GLY A 230 11.80 14.63 16.14
CA GLY A 230 12.10 13.47 16.95
C GLY A 230 10.86 12.60 17.16
N LEU A 231 11.08 11.30 17.22
CA LEU A 231 10.18 10.32 17.80
C LEU A 231 10.82 9.83 19.10
N PHE A 232 10.14 10.06 20.21
CA PHE A 232 10.53 9.52 21.50
C PHE A 232 9.61 8.36 21.88
N LEU A 233 10.15 7.15 21.86
CA LEU A 233 9.42 5.92 22.20
C LEU A 233 9.72 5.51 23.64
N SER A 234 8.73 5.59 24.54
CA SER A 234 8.86 5.06 25.90
C SER A 234 7.87 3.94 26.15
N ILE A 235 8.36 2.71 26.36
CA ILE A 235 7.48 1.55 26.46
C ILE A 235 6.49 1.64 27.63
N ASN A 236 6.95 2.13 28.77
CA ASN A 236 6.08 2.32 29.95
C ASN A 236 5.48 3.73 30.03
N GLY A 237 5.72 4.58 29.02
CA GLY A 237 5.21 5.94 28.94
C GLY A 237 5.97 6.95 29.81
N TRP A 238 5.36 8.12 30.01
CA TRP A 238 5.96 9.26 30.67
C TRP A 238 5.10 9.82 31.80
N SER A 239 5.72 10.62 32.66
CA SER A 239 5.02 11.34 33.72
C SER A 239 4.04 12.36 33.15
N LYS A 240 2.95 12.64 33.89
CA LYS A 240 1.83 13.49 33.45
C LYS A 240 2.23 14.87 32.90
N ASN A 241 3.36 15.40 33.35
CA ASN A 241 3.79 16.74 33.00
C ASN A 241 4.55 16.80 31.67
N VAL A 242 5.06 15.68 31.12
CA VAL A 242 5.94 15.69 29.94
C VAL A 242 5.25 16.30 28.72
N ALA A 243 4.05 15.83 28.36
CA ALA A 243 3.30 16.38 27.24
C ALA A 243 3.00 17.88 27.41
N SER A 244 2.65 18.31 28.64
CA SER A 244 2.39 19.72 28.92
C SER A 244 3.64 20.59 28.82
N LEU A 245 4.79 20.08 29.25
CA LEU A 245 6.08 20.79 29.16
C LEU A 245 6.56 20.92 27.71
N LEU A 246 6.36 19.89 26.88
CA LEU A 246 6.68 19.95 25.45
C LEU A 246 5.85 21.01 24.72
N LYS A 247 4.59 21.23 25.14
CA LYS A 247 3.71 22.26 24.59
C LYS A 247 4.16 23.70 24.89
N GLN A 248 4.95 23.92 25.94
CA GLN A 248 5.37 25.26 26.36
C GLN A 248 6.48 25.86 25.47
N LYS A 249 7.09 25.07 24.59
CA LYS A 249 8.18 25.54 23.72
C LYS A 249 7.66 26.20 22.45
N ASN A 250 8.38 27.23 22.00
CA ASN A 250 8.08 27.98 20.78
C ASN A 250 8.16 27.15 19.48
N TYR A 251 8.87 26.02 19.51
CA TYR A 251 8.98 25.08 18.39
C TYR A 251 8.83 23.66 18.93
N GLN A 252 7.75 23.00 18.52
CA GLN A 252 7.49 21.61 18.88
C GLN A 252 8.16 20.71 17.87
N SER A 253 8.99 19.80 18.37
CA SER A 253 9.82 18.97 17.51
C SER A 253 9.82 17.50 17.90
N ILE A 254 9.04 17.09 18.90
CA ILE A 254 9.05 15.70 19.41
C ILE A 254 7.64 15.12 19.39
N ILE A 255 7.49 14.01 18.68
CA ILE A 255 6.36 13.09 18.73
C ILE A 255 6.62 12.09 19.86
N LEU A 256 5.62 11.86 20.72
CA LEU A 256 5.62 10.83 21.73
C LEU A 256 4.88 9.58 21.24
N MET A 257 5.45 8.42 21.55
CA MET A 257 4.83 7.12 21.31
C MET A 257 5.14 6.20 22.49
N ASP A 258 4.19 5.35 22.88
CA ASP A 258 4.36 4.42 24.00
C ASP A 258 4.26 2.95 23.59
N GLY A 259 4.41 2.05 24.57
CA GLY A 259 4.28 0.61 24.34
C GLY A 259 2.86 0.17 23.94
N HIS A 260 1.82 0.91 24.33
CA HIS A 260 0.45 0.61 23.92
C HIS A 260 0.25 0.91 22.44
N ASP A 261 0.77 2.04 21.97
CA ASP A 261 0.79 2.40 20.56
C ASP A 261 1.51 1.32 19.72
N LEU A 262 2.69 0.90 20.18
CA LEU A 262 3.47 -0.11 19.47
C LEU A 262 2.74 -1.45 19.45
N ARG A 263 2.14 -1.87 20.58
CA ARG A 263 1.31 -3.07 20.65
C ARG A 263 0.11 -2.96 19.72
N ALA A 264 -0.56 -1.81 19.67
CA ALA A 264 -1.73 -1.61 18.83
C ALA A 264 -1.40 -1.80 17.34
N VAL A 265 -0.23 -1.33 16.91
CA VAL A 265 0.33 -1.56 15.56
C VAL A 265 0.67 -3.03 15.33
N LEU A 266 1.02 -3.82 16.35
CA LEU A 266 1.38 -5.23 16.18
C LEU A 266 0.20 -6.20 16.28
N VAL A 267 -0.91 -5.78 16.89
CA VAL A 267 -2.11 -6.62 17.06
C VAL A 267 -2.96 -6.66 15.79
N GLU A 268 -3.07 -7.85 15.19
CA GLU A 268 -3.65 -8.03 13.85
C GLU A 268 -5.05 -7.42 13.68
N HIS A 269 -5.96 -7.67 14.63
CA HIS A 269 -7.35 -7.23 14.55
C HIS A 269 -7.54 -5.71 14.56
N ASN A 270 -6.54 -4.93 14.98
CA ASN A 270 -6.60 -3.47 14.92
C ASN A 270 -6.45 -2.94 13.50
N ASN A 271 -5.91 -3.75 12.57
CA ASN A 271 -5.64 -3.34 11.19
C ASN A 271 -4.92 -1.97 11.06
N LEU A 272 -4.06 -1.63 12.02
CA LEU A 272 -3.34 -0.37 12.08
C LEU A 272 -1.92 -0.50 11.56
N HIS A 273 -1.55 0.25 10.52
CA HIS A 273 -0.17 0.33 10.08
C HIS A 273 0.61 1.41 10.85
N LEU A 274 1.90 1.16 11.11
CA LEU A 274 2.77 2.13 11.80
C LEU A 274 2.81 3.47 11.06
N LYS A 275 2.86 3.44 9.73
CA LYS A 275 2.91 4.64 8.90
C LYS A 275 1.69 5.55 9.16
N ASP A 276 0.49 4.97 9.19
CA ASP A 276 -0.75 5.72 9.43
C ASP A 276 -0.75 6.38 10.82
N LEU A 277 -0.32 5.62 11.84
CA LEU A 277 -0.22 6.15 13.20
C LEU A 277 0.81 7.29 13.30
N LEU A 278 1.98 7.12 12.70
CA LEU A 278 3.04 8.15 12.71
C LEU A 278 2.62 9.40 11.94
N LEU A 279 1.96 9.25 10.78
CA LEU A 279 1.42 10.38 10.02
C LEU A 279 0.37 11.13 10.83
N LYS A 280 -0.54 10.42 11.51
CA LYS A 280 -1.53 11.08 12.37
C LYS A 280 -0.88 11.80 13.54
N LYS A 281 0.09 11.17 14.20
CA LYS A 281 0.85 11.82 15.28
C LYS A 281 1.61 13.06 14.79
N LEU A 282 2.20 13.00 13.60
CA LEU A 282 2.86 14.13 12.96
C LEU A 282 1.87 15.26 12.66
N GLU A 283 0.73 14.96 12.06
CA GLU A 283 -0.35 15.92 11.81
C GLU A 283 -0.77 16.64 13.10
N ARG A 284 -1.02 15.88 14.18
CA ARG A 284 -1.43 16.43 15.48
C ARG A 284 -0.35 17.28 16.14
N LEU A 285 0.91 16.88 16.00
CA LEU A 285 2.04 17.70 16.47
C LEU A 285 2.12 19.01 15.70
N MET A 286 2.00 18.98 14.38
CA MET A 286 2.26 20.15 13.53
C MET A 286 1.09 21.12 13.46
N LEU A 287 -0.16 20.63 13.54
CA LEU A 287 -1.36 21.46 13.44
C LEU A 287 -1.88 21.93 14.80
N ASP A 288 -1.91 21.02 15.79
CA ASP A 288 -2.53 21.28 17.09
C ASP A 288 -1.52 21.50 18.21
N GLY A 289 -0.24 21.26 17.91
CA GLY A 289 0.80 21.24 18.91
C GLY A 289 0.62 20.16 19.96
N GLU A 290 0.00 19.03 19.57
CA GLU A 290 -0.21 17.90 20.45
C GLU A 290 0.93 16.87 20.27
N PRO A 291 1.88 16.77 21.22
CA PRO A 291 3.00 15.84 21.10
C PRO A 291 2.59 14.37 21.25
N PHE A 292 1.39 14.08 21.77
CA PHE A 292 0.91 12.72 21.92
C PHE A 292 -0.52 12.54 21.41
N TYR A 293 -0.67 11.66 20.43
CA TYR A 293 -1.96 11.16 19.99
C TYR A 293 -1.91 9.62 19.98
N SER A 294 -2.76 8.97 20.78
CA SER A 294 -2.67 7.52 20.99
C SER A 294 -3.29 6.72 19.85
N ALA A 295 -2.80 5.49 19.65
CA ALA A 295 -3.36 4.55 18.71
C ALA A 295 -4.83 4.21 19.04
N THR A 296 -5.18 4.19 20.33
CA THR A 296 -6.57 3.96 20.77
C THR A 296 -7.51 5.05 20.26
N LEU A 297 -7.09 6.32 20.28
CA LEU A 297 -7.90 7.42 19.73
C LEU A 297 -8.02 7.28 18.21
N LEU A 298 -6.92 6.96 17.52
CA LEU A 298 -6.96 6.74 16.06
C LEU A 298 -7.95 5.64 15.67
N LEU A 299 -7.97 4.54 16.41
CA LEU A 299 -8.87 3.41 16.15
C LEU A 299 -10.35 3.72 16.45
N GLN A 300 -10.65 4.80 17.17
CA GLN A 300 -12.03 5.26 17.40
C GLN A 300 -12.53 6.23 16.33
N ASP A 301 -11.61 6.89 15.62
CA ASP A 301 -11.91 7.89 14.59
C ASP A 301 -12.13 7.27 13.19
N VAL A 302 -12.00 5.95 13.06
CA VAL A 302 -12.16 5.16 11.80
C VAL A 302 -13.46 4.36 11.84
#